data_AF-A0AAV8XW75-F1
#
_entry.id   AF-A0AAV8XW75-F1
#
_cell.length_a   1.000
_cell.length_b   1.000
_cell.length_c   1.000
_cell.angle_alpha   90.00
_cell.angle_beta   90.00
_cell.angle_gamma   90.00
#
_symmetry.space_group_name_H-M   'P 1'
#
loop_
_entity.id
_entity.type
_entity.pdbx_description
1 polymer ?
#
loop_
_entity_poly.entity_id
_entity_poly.type
_entity_poly.pdbx_seq_one_letter_code
_entity_poly.pdbx_strand_id
1 'polypeptide(L)'
;MDNGIDRTVFREVMHNTFDIVTENMMMERIFCVWDRQNYGLITLENWFCGLSLFLKGSVLKQIDYCFAVYDLNADRFITKDEMFQLLRNCLIKQPQEEDPEESVKDLVDIVLRKFDKDKDGKISLADYRKTVEEEPLLLEAFGRCLPSEKSKITFLTTLKS
;
A
#
# COMPACT_ATOMS: atom_id res chain seq x y z
N MET A 1 -20.46 -5.94 22.55
CA MET A 1 -19.33 -6.79 22.14
C MET A 1 -18.79 -6.15 20.88
N ASP A 2 -17.60 -5.59 20.97
CA ASP A 2 -16.95 -4.90 19.86
C ASP A 2 -16.56 -5.96 18.83
N ASN A 3 -17.47 -6.24 17.89
CA ASN A 3 -17.28 -7.26 16.85
C ASN A 3 -16.41 -6.67 15.72
N GLY A 4 -15.11 -6.58 15.96
CA GLY A 4 -14.14 -6.10 14.98
C GLY A 4 -12.73 -6.56 15.26
N ILE A 5 -11.88 -6.49 14.25
CA ILE A 5 -10.45 -6.78 14.34
C ILE A 5 -9.74 -5.46 14.61
N ASP A 6 -9.08 -5.34 15.76
CA ASP A 6 -8.27 -4.17 16.09
C ASP A 6 -6.93 -4.15 15.32
N ARG A 7 -6.18 -3.05 15.46
CA ARG A 7 -4.88 -2.86 14.78
C ARG A 7 -3.84 -3.91 15.14
N THR A 8 -3.85 -4.39 16.37
CA THR A 8 -2.86 -5.35 16.87
C THR A 8 -3.10 -6.69 16.20
N VAL A 9 -4.33 -7.20 16.28
CA VAL A 9 -4.72 -8.46 15.65
C VAL A 9 -4.58 -8.36 14.13
N PHE A 10 -4.99 -7.24 13.53
CA PHE A 10 -4.85 -7.02 12.09
C PHE A 10 -3.39 -7.14 11.65
N ARG A 11 -2.47 -6.45 12.33
CA ARG A 11 -1.03 -6.50 12.03
C ARG A 11 -0.47 -7.91 12.16
N GLU A 12 -0.83 -8.64 13.22
CA GLU A 12 -0.39 -10.03 13.41
C GLU A 12 -0.85 -10.92 12.27
N VAL A 13 -2.10 -10.79 11.81
CA VAL A 13 -2.60 -11.56 10.67
C VAL A 13 -1.89 -11.17 9.38
N MET A 14 -1.69 -9.88 9.12
CA MET A 14 -0.97 -9.41 7.92
C MET A 14 0.47 -9.94 7.88
N HIS A 15 1.16 -9.97 9.01
CA HIS A 15 2.51 -10.53 9.11
C HIS A 15 2.52 -12.05 8.98
N ASN A 16 1.79 -12.76 9.85
CA ASN A 16 1.93 -14.22 9.99
C ASN A 16 1.23 -15.00 8.87
N THR A 17 0.15 -14.46 8.32
CA THR A 17 -0.67 -15.15 7.31
C THR A 17 -0.35 -14.68 5.89
N PHE A 18 -0.20 -13.37 5.71
CA PHE A 18 -0.04 -12.77 4.39
C PHE A 18 1.41 -12.40 4.04
N ASP A 19 2.34 -12.56 4.98
CA ASP A 19 3.75 -12.18 4.83
C ASP A 19 3.94 -10.71 4.43
N ILE A 20 3.03 -9.83 4.88
CA ILE A 20 3.12 -8.39 4.63
C ILE A 20 3.95 -7.75 5.75
N VAL A 21 5.25 -7.98 5.70
CA VAL A 21 6.22 -7.28 6.57
C VAL A 21 6.57 -5.95 5.91
N THR A 22 6.06 -4.85 6.49
CA THR A 22 6.23 -3.49 5.97
C THR A 22 6.41 -2.51 7.12
N GLU A 23 6.76 -1.27 6.81
CA GLU A 23 6.98 -0.23 7.82
C GLU A 23 5.67 0.11 8.56
N ASN A 24 5.77 0.59 9.79
CA ASN A 24 4.59 0.84 10.64
C ASN A 24 3.57 1.78 9.99
N MET A 25 4.05 2.81 9.29
CA MET A 25 3.22 3.73 8.54
C MET A 25 2.42 3.00 7.46
N MET A 26 3.08 2.14 6.67
CA MET A 26 2.42 1.34 5.63
C MET A 26 1.37 0.39 6.20
N MET A 27 1.67 -0.28 7.32
CA MET A 27 0.70 -1.15 7.99
C MET A 27 -0.53 -0.36 8.48
N GLU A 28 -0.32 0.85 9.02
CA GLU A 28 -1.43 1.72 9.44
C GLU A 28 -2.27 2.17 8.25
N ARG A 29 -1.64 2.50 7.11
CA ARG A 29 -2.38 2.85 5.89
C ARG A 29 -3.24 1.71 5.37
N ILE A 30 -2.70 0.49 5.34
CA ILE A 30 -3.45 -0.72 4.98
C ILE A 30 -4.66 -0.90 5.89
N PHE A 31 -4.48 -0.74 7.21
CA PHE A 31 -5.58 -0.79 8.17
C PHE A 31 -6.65 0.26 7.86
N CYS A 32 -6.27 1.53 7.68
CA CYS A 32 -7.20 2.62 7.38
C CYS A 32 -8.00 2.38 6.09
N VAL A 33 -7.38 1.82 5.05
CA VAL A 33 -8.08 1.49 3.79
C VAL A 33 -9.10 0.36 3.99
N TRP A 34 -8.82 -0.58 4.90
CA TRP A 34 -9.76 -1.64 5.24
C TRP A 34 -10.86 -1.14 6.19
N ASP A 35 -10.57 -0.18 7.08
CA ASP A 35 -11.54 0.46 7.97
C ASP A 35 -12.34 1.54 7.24
N ARG A 36 -13.18 1.12 6.29
CA ARG A 36 -13.93 2.02 5.41
C ARG A 36 -14.83 3.02 6.14
N GLN A 37 -15.28 2.67 7.34
CA GLN A 37 -16.15 3.52 8.16
C GLN A 37 -15.38 4.28 9.24
N ASN A 38 -14.06 4.09 9.33
CA ASN A 38 -13.16 4.73 10.29
C ASN A 38 -13.63 4.55 11.75
N TYR A 39 -14.05 3.33 12.10
CA TYR A 39 -14.47 2.98 13.45
C TYR A 39 -13.29 2.70 14.40
N GLY A 40 -12.07 2.65 13.87
CA GLY A 40 -10.87 2.21 14.58
C GLY A 40 -10.74 0.69 14.68
N LEU A 41 -11.58 -0.06 13.96
CA LEU A 41 -11.59 -1.54 13.91
C LEU A 41 -12.05 -2.02 12.52
N ILE A 42 -11.60 -3.20 12.10
CA ILE A 42 -12.07 -3.82 10.87
C ILE A 42 -13.31 -4.65 11.18
N THR A 43 -14.46 -4.24 10.65
CA THR A 43 -15.69 -5.02 10.74
C THR A 43 -15.57 -6.34 9.96
N LEU A 44 -16.42 -7.32 10.27
CA LEU A 44 -16.44 -8.59 9.53
C LEU A 44 -16.69 -8.39 8.02
N GLU A 45 -17.54 -7.44 7.65
CA GLU A 45 -17.80 -7.08 6.25
C GLU A 45 -16.53 -6.55 5.57
N ASN A 46 -15.84 -5.60 6.20
CA ASN A 46 -14.60 -5.03 5.69
C ASN A 46 -13.50 -6.09 5.59
N TRP A 47 -13.44 -7.00 6.55
CA TRP A 47 -12.53 -8.14 6.54
C TRP A 47 -12.72 -9.01 5.29
N PHE A 48 -13.97 -9.41 4.99
CA PHE A 48 -14.25 -10.19 3.79
C PHE A 48 -13.99 -9.42 2.50
N CYS A 49 -14.26 -8.11 2.47
CA CYS A 49 -13.93 -7.27 1.33
C CYS A 49 -12.41 -7.25 1.06
N GLY A 50 -11.60 -7.04 2.10
CA GLY A 50 -10.15 -7.02 2.01
C GLY A 50 -9.58 -8.39 1.61
N LEU A 51 -10.08 -9.48 2.20
CA LEU A 51 -9.69 -10.84 1.79
C LEU A 51 -10.04 -11.13 0.33
N SER A 52 -11.22 -10.71 -0.15
CA SER A 52 -11.60 -10.88 -1.54
C SER A 52 -10.65 -10.15 -2.48
N LEU A 53 -10.19 -8.96 -2.10
CA LEU A 53 -9.20 -8.20 -2.86
C LEU A 53 -7.84 -8.91 -2.86
N PHE A 54 -7.35 -9.31 -1.68
CA PHE A 54 -6.05 -9.94 -1.52
C PHE A 54 -5.93 -11.26 -2.27
N LEU A 55 -6.97 -12.08 -2.25
CA LEU A 55 -6.93 -13.44 -2.79
C LEU A 55 -7.40 -13.53 -4.24
N LYS A 56 -8.29 -12.63 -4.68
CA LYS A 56 -8.98 -12.72 -5.98
C LYS A 56 -9.17 -11.37 -6.68
N GLY A 57 -8.54 -10.30 -6.18
CA GLY A 57 -8.63 -8.98 -6.79
C GLY A 57 -8.06 -8.99 -8.21
N SER A 58 -8.78 -8.37 -9.14
CA SER A 58 -8.22 -8.06 -10.45
C SER A 58 -7.11 -7.02 -10.32
N VAL A 59 -6.23 -6.94 -11.32
CA VAL A 59 -5.17 -5.92 -11.37
C VAL A 59 -5.74 -4.51 -11.18
N LEU A 60 -6.89 -4.20 -11.81
CA LEU A 60 -7.55 -2.90 -11.64
C LEU A 60 -7.93 -2.60 -10.19
N LYS A 61 -8.50 -3.58 -9.48
CA LYS A 61 -8.86 -3.41 -8.06
C LYS A 61 -7.61 -3.29 -7.18
N GLN A 62 -6.52 -3.95 -7.54
CA GLN A 62 -5.25 -3.84 -6.84
C GLN A 62 -4.63 -2.46 -7.04
N ILE A 63 -4.69 -1.90 -8.26
CA ILE A 63 -4.27 -0.52 -8.57
C ILE A 63 -5.03 0.47 -7.69
N ASP A 64 -6.37 0.40 -7.70
CA ASP A 64 -7.21 1.30 -6.90
C ASP A 64 -6.89 1.19 -5.39
N TYR A 65 -6.64 -0.03 -4.91
CA TYR A 65 -6.27 -0.28 -3.53
C TYR A 65 -4.88 0.27 -3.17
N CYS A 66 -3.85 -0.02 -3.95
CA CYS A 66 -2.50 0.47 -3.70
C CYS A 66 -2.50 2.00 -3.67
N PHE A 67 -3.18 2.63 -4.64
CA PHE A 67 -3.34 4.08 -4.66
C PHE A 67 -3.98 4.61 -3.37
N ALA A 68 -5.08 4.01 -2.91
CA ALA A 68 -5.74 4.42 -1.67
C ALA A 68 -4.87 4.24 -0.41
N VAL A 69 -3.94 3.27 -0.42
CA VAL A 69 -2.96 3.11 0.67
C VAL A 69 -1.96 4.27 0.67
N TYR A 70 -1.52 4.71 -0.51
CA TYR A 70 -0.49 5.74 -0.67
C TYR A 70 -1.01 7.18 -0.57
N ASP A 71 -2.25 7.45 -0.97
CA ASP A 71 -2.94 8.72 -0.76
C ASP A 71 -3.22 8.88 0.74
N LEU A 72 -2.40 9.67 1.45
CA LEU A 72 -2.39 9.71 2.92
C LEU A 72 -3.58 10.50 3.46
N ASN A 73 -3.97 11.57 2.75
CA ASN A 73 -5.05 12.47 3.16
C ASN A 73 -6.41 12.14 2.50
N ALA A 74 -6.46 11.16 1.59
CA ALA A 74 -7.63 10.73 0.82
C ALA A 74 -8.21 11.80 -0.11
N ASP A 75 -7.38 12.72 -0.63
CA ASP A 75 -7.79 13.80 -1.54
C ASP A 75 -7.79 13.39 -3.03
N ARG A 76 -7.45 12.12 -3.31
CA ARG A 76 -7.32 11.49 -4.63
C ARG A 76 -6.07 11.88 -5.41
N PHE A 77 -5.07 12.42 -4.73
CA PHE A 77 -3.75 12.68 -5.29
C PHE A 77 -2.69 12.13 -4.34
N ILE A 78 -1.55 11.74 -4.92
CA ILE A 78 -0.33 11.50 -4.14
C ILE A 78 0.60 12.68 -4.43
N THR A 79 0.80 13.52 -3.42
CA THR A 79 1.62 14.73 -3.48
C THR A 79 3.08 14.44 -3.16
N LYS A 80 4.00 15.35 -3.52
CA LYS A 80 5.43 15.21 -3.19
C LYS A 80 5.68 14.95 -1.69
N ASP A 81 4.92 15.61 -0.82
CA ASP A 81 5.05 15.46 0.64
C ASP A 81 4.61 14.07 1.11
N GLU A 82 3.60 13.48 0.47
CA GLU A 82 3.16 12.11 0.77
C GLU A 82 4.16 11.08 0.24
N MET A 83 4.66 11.27 -0.99
CA MET A 83 5.74 10.44 -1.54
C MET A 83 6.96 10.47 -0.62
N PHE A 84 7.33 11.66 -0.15
CA PHE A 84 8.45 11.84 0.77
C PHE A 84 8.27 11.01 2.04
N GLN A 85 7.10 11.11 2.69
CA GLN A 85 6.80 10.36 3.91
C GLN A 85 6.81 8.84 3.69
N LEU A 86 6.25 8.38 2.58
CA LEU A 86 6.20 6.95 2.23
C LEU A 86 7.61 6.38 1.96
N LEU A 87 8.43 7.12 1.21
CA LEU A 87 9.73 6.66 0.73
C LEU A 87 10.85 6.85 1.73
N ARG A 88 10.69 7.75 2.71
CA ARG A 88 11.71 8.05 3.72
C ARG A 88 12.23 6.79 4.40
N ASN A 89 11.34 5.88 4.80
CA ASN A 89 11.72 4.68 5.53
C ASN A 89 12.27 3.55 4.63
N CYS A 90 12.14 3.67 3.31
CA CYS A 90 12.71 2.71 2.36
C CYS A 90 14.24 2.85 2.26
N LEU A 91 14.78 4.05 2.45
CA LEU A 91 16.22 4.34 2.26
C LEU A 91 17.05 4.30 3.55
N ILE A 92 16.42 4.37 4.74
CA ILE A 92 17.10 4.40 6.04
C ILE A 92 17.94 3.14 6.34
N LYS A 93 17.69 2.02 5.64
CA LYS A 93 18.41 0.74 5.87
C LYS A 93 19.71 0.58 5.09
N GLN A 94 20.10 1.56 4.25
CA GLN A 94 21.37 1.50 3.53
C GLN A 94 22.44 2.36 4.24
N PRO A 95 23.67 1.84 4.42
CA PRO A 95 24.78 2.67 4.86
C PRO A 95 25.17 3.58 3.70
N GLN A 96 24.67 4.82 3.67
CA GLN A 96 24.99 5.79 2.62
C GLN A 96 25.88 6.92 3.15
N GLU A 97 26.79 7.38 2.30
CA GLU A 97 27.70 8.51 2.54
C GLU A 97 27.01 9.88 2.34
N GLU A 98 25.79 9.88 1.80
CA GLU A 98 24.95 11.05 1.53
C GLU A 98 23.88 11.29 2.60
N ASP A 99 23.37 12.52 2.70
CA ASP A 99 22.25 12.87 3.58
C ASP A 99 20.99 12.08 3.16
N PRO A 100 20.45 11.18 4.01
CA PRO A 100 19.30 10.34 3.67
C PRO A 100 18.08 11.14 3.20
N GLU A 101 17.93 12.38 3.65
CA GLU A 101 16.81 13.24 3.27
C GLU A 101 16.94 13.71 1.81
N GLU A 102 18.15 13.97 1.32
CA GLU A 102 18.39 14.40 -0.06
C GLU A 102 18.18 13.25 -1.04
N SER A 103 18.64 12.04 -0.71
CA SER A 103 18.39 10.85 -1.52
C SER A 103 16.90 10.52 -1.64
N VAL A 104 16.09 10.81 -0.60
CA VAL A 104 14.63 10.68 -0.67
C VAL A 104 14.03 11.71 -1.62
N LYS A 105 14.50 12.97 -1.61
CA LYS A 105 14.01 13.99 -2.56
C LYS A 105 14.29 13.62 -4.00
N ASP A 106 15.48 13.10 -4.29
CA ASP A 106 15.83 12.60 -5.62
C ASP A 106 14.90 11.46 -6.04
N LEU A 107 14.59 10.54 -5.12
CA LEU A 107 13.65 9.45 -5.39
C LEU A 107 12.23 9.97 -5.62
N VAL A 108 11.76 10.96 -4.84
CA VAL A 108 10.47 11.63 -5.06
C VAL A 108 10.41 12.26 -6.45
N ASP A 109 11.46 12.95 -6.87
CA ASP A 109 11.51 13.57 -8.20
C ASP A 109 11.56 12.52 -9.33
N ILE A 110 12.25 11.40 -9.14
CA ILE A 110 12.24 10.27 -10.09
C ILE A 110 10.84 9.67 -10.21
N VAL A 111 10.19 9.41 -9.08
CA VAL A 111 8.84 8.84 -9.03
C VAL A 111 7.84 9.80 -9.68
N LEU A 112 7.89 11.10 -9.35
CA LEU A 112 7.01 12.07 -9.96
C LEU A 112 7.20 12.11 -11.48
N ARG A 113 8.43 12.20 -11.98
CA ARG A 113 8.71 12.16 -13.44
C ARG A 113 8.17 10.90 -14.13
N LYS A 114 8.11 9.78 -13.40
CA LYS A 114 7.64 8.50 -13.93
C LYS A 114 6.12 8.41 -14.01
N PHE A 115 5.46 8.87 -12.95
CA PHE A 115 4.02 8.70 -12.74
C PHE A 115 3.20 9.88 -13.26
N ASP A 116 3.61 11.12 -13.01
CA ASP A 116 2.88 12.36 -13.37
C ASP A 116 2.83 12.56 -14.89
N LYS A 117 1.74 12.11 -15.53
CA LYS A 117 1.61 12.14 -16.99
C LYS A 117 1.14 13.49 -17.51
N ASP A 118 0.33 14.20 -16.74
CA ASP A 118 -0.21 15.51 -17.11
C ASP A 118 0.65 16.69 -16.64
N LYS A 119 1.66 16.43 -15.81
CA LYS A 119 2.68 17.36 -15.31
C LYS A 119 2.11 18.42 -14.37
N ASP A 120 1.12 18.05 -13.56
CA ASP A 120 0.51 18.93 -12.58
C ASP A 120 1.25 18.96 -11.22
N GLY A 121 2.31 18.16 -11.07
CA GLY A 121 3.16 18.12 -9.89
C GLY A 121 2.69 17.16 -8.80
N LYS A 122 1.66 16.37 -9.06
CA LYS A 122 1.11 15.33 -8.18
C LYS A 122 0.72 14.10 -9.02
N ILE A 123 0.34 13.01 -8.37
CA ILE A 123 -0.04 11.78 -9.07
C ILE A 123 -1.52 11.55 -8.83
N SER A 124 -2.34 11.65 -9.88
CA SER A 124 -3.73 11.24 -9.83
C SER A 124 -3.87 9.72 -9.93
N LEU A 125 -5.06 9.18 -9.61
CA LEU A 125 -5.35 7.76 -9.87
C LEU A 125 -5.20 7.40 -11.36
N ALA A 126 -5.48 8.34 -12.27
CA ALA A 126 -5.37 8.10 -13.71
C ALA A 126 -3.90 7.94 -14.13
N ASP A 127 -3.03 8.80 -13.61
CA ASP A 127 -1.58 8.74 -13.77
C ASP A 127 -1.00 7.43 -13.24
N TYR A 128 -1.40 7.08 -12.02
CA TYR A 128 -0.99 5.87 -11.35
C TYR A 128 -1.39 4.62 -12.12
N ARG A 129 -2.67 4.52 -12.46
CA ARG A 129 -3.20 3.40 -13.23
C ARG A 129 -2.51 3.25 -14.59
N LYS A 130 -2.39 4.33 -15.35
CA LYS A 130 -1.74 4.30 -16.66
C LYS A 130 -0.29 3.83 -16.56
N THR A 131 0.45 4.33 -15.56
CA THR A 131 1.84 3.94 -15.33
C THR A 131 1.96 2.47 -14.94
N VAL A 132 1.08 1.94 -14.09
CA VAL A 132 1.11 0.53 -13.66
C VAL A 132 0.64 -0.41 -14.78
N GLU A 133 -0.30 0.02 -15.63
CA GLU A 133 -0.71 -0.75 -16.81
C GLU A 133 0.45 -0.84 -17.84
N GLU A 134 1.26 0.21 -17.98
CA GLU A 134 2.49 0.23 -18.79
C GLU A 134 3.61 -0.61 -18.14
N GLU A 135 3.77 -0.51 -16.82
CA GLU A 135 4.85 -1.15 -16.04
C GLU A 135 4.33 -1.78 -14.75
N PRO A 136 3.86 -3.05 -14.80
CA PRO A 136 3.22 -3.72 -13.66
C PRO A 136 4.09 -3.85 -12.40
N LEU A 137 5.42 -3.79 -12.54
CA LEU A 137 6.36 -3.83 -11.41
C LEU A 137 6.24 -2.60 -10.48
N LEU A 138 5.62 -1.51 -10.97
CA LEU A 138 5.41 -0.28 -10.21
C LEU A 138 4.12 -0.28 -9.38
N LEU A 139 3.35 -1.38 -9.38
CA LEU A 139 2.14 -1.53 -8.57
C LEU A 139 2.38 -1.34 -7.06
N GLU A 140 3.59 -1.64 -6.58
CA GLU A 140 3.95 -1.44 -5.17
C GLU A 140 5.12 -0.44 -5.01
N ALA A 141 5.18 0.58 -5.87
CA ALA A 141 6.30 1.52 -5.99
C ALA A 141 6.65 2.28 -4.68
N PHE A 142 5.68 2.51 -3.80
CA PHE A 142 5.87 3.21 -2.53
C PHE A 142 5.99 2.27 -1.32
N GLY A 143 6.00 0.95 -1.56
CA GLY A 143 6.14 -0.06 -0.53
C GLY A 143 5.09 -1.16 -0.60
N ARG A 144 5.43 -2.33 -0.06
CA ARG A 144 4.58 -3.52 -0.10
C ARG A 144 3.30 -3.32 0.71
N CYS A 145 2.16 -3.57 0.07
CA CYS A 145 0.82 -3.53 0.66
C CYS A 145 -0.12 -4.66 0.18
N LEU A 146 0.35 -5.51 -0.74
CA LEU A 146 -0.32 -6.72 -1.20
C LEU A 146 0.42 -7.98 -0.73
N PRO A 147 -0.29 -9.10 -0.55
CA PRO A 147 0.33 -10.37 -0.25
C PRO A 147 1.08 -10.93 -1.46
N SER A 148 2.17 -11.67 -1.20
CA SER A 148 2.85 -12.44 -2.25
C SER A 148 1.97 -13.57 -2.79
N GLU A 149 2.20 -13.98 -4.04
CA GLU A 149 1.51 -15.15 -4.62
C GLU A 149 1.70 -16.42 -3.77
N LYS A 150 2.89 -16.60 -3.19
CA LYS A 150 3.18 -17.71 -2.28
C LYS A 150 2.29 -17.69 -1.04
N SER A 151 2.09 -16.51 -0.43
CA SER A 151 1.23 -16.36 0.74
C SER A 151 -0.23 -16.61 0.39
N LYS A 152 -0.70 -16.10 -0.76
CA LYS A 152 -2.06 -16.35 -1.27
C LYS A 152 -2.32 -17.85 -1.46
N ILE A 153 -1.41 -18.56 -2.12
CA ILE A 153 -1.53 -20.00 -2.38
C ILE A 153 -1.53 -20.80 -1.08
N THR A 154 -0.61 -20.49 -0.17
CA THR A 154 -0.54 -21.14 1.16
C THR A 154 -1.85 -21.00 1.90
N PHE A 155 -2.37 -19.77 2.03
CA PHE A 155 -3.62 -19.50 2.71
C PHE A 155 -4.81 -20.24 2.11
N LEU A 156 -4.95 -20.20 0.78
CA LEU A 156 -6.04 -20.89 0.08
C LEU A 156 -5.98 -22.41 0.19
N THR A 157 -4.78 -22.97 0.37
CA THR A 157 -4.59 -24.42 0.56
C THR A 157 -5.03 -24.84 1.96
N THR A 158 -4.68 -24.06 3.00
CA THR A 158 -5.11 -24.32 4.38
C THR A 158 -6.62 -24.23 4.56
N LEU A 159 -7.33 -23.43 3.77
CA LEU A 159 -8.81 -23.37 3.84
C LEU A 159 -9.52 -24.57 3.21
N LYS A 160 -8.80 -25.38 2.41
CA LYS A 160 -9.37 -26.54 1.70
C LYS A 160 -9.08 -27.86 2.40
N SER A 161 -8.17 -27.87 3.37
CA SER A 161 -7.84 -29.01 4.23
C SER A 161 -8.73 -29.06 5.45
#